data_AF-A0A7W3MWB2-F1
#
_entry.id   AF-A0A7W3MWB2-F1
#
_cell.length_a   1.000
_cell.length_b   1.000
_cell.length_c   1.000
_cell.angle_alpha   90.00
_cell.angle_beta   90.00
_cell.angle_gamma   90.00
#
_symmetry.space_group_name_H-M   'P 1'
#
loop_
_entity.id
_entity.type
_entity.pdbx_description
1 polymer ?
#
loop_
_entity_poly.entity_id
_entity_poly.type
_entity_poly.pdbx_seq_one_letter_code
_entity_poly.pdbx_strand_id
1 'polypeptide(L)' 'MADNRDKPLADRRAEAGAPVDPDGEPDIGGEHTPGPTDPPNAQEDAPGGEAEGYEPHTRAP' A
#
# COMPACT_ATOMS: atom_id res chain seq x y z
N MET A 1 27.77 -11.04 22.73
CA MET A 1 27.09 -10.28 21.66
C MET A 1 26.49 -9.03 22.28
N ALA A 2 26.86 -7.84 21.81
CA ALA A 2 26.11 -6.63 22.16
C ALA A 2 24.69 -6.76 21.61
N ASP A 3 23.70 -6.44 22.44
CA ASP A 3 22.31 -6.50 22.04
C ASP A 3 21.99 -5.29 21.16
N ASN A 4 21.59 -5.53 19.93
CA ASN A 4 21.34 -4.46 18.96
C ASN A 4 19.97 -3.79 19.14
N ARG A 5 19.19 -4.18 20.16
CA ARG A 5 17.84 -3.65 20.45
C ARG A 5 17.81 -2.13 20.65
N ASP A 6 18.91 -1.52 21.10
CA ASP A 6 18.99 -0.08 21.31
C ASP A 6 19.18 0.71 20.01
N LYS A 7 19.48 0.03 18.89
CA LYS A 7 19.65 0.67 17.60
C LYS A 7 18.32 0.84 16.86
N PRO A 8 18.14 1.97 16.14
CA PRO A 8 17.07 2.13 15.16
C PRO A 8 16.97 0.91 14.23
N LEU A 9 15.73 0.61 13.82
CA LEU A 9 15.46 -0.56 12.97
C LEU A 9 16.22 -0.50 11.63
N ALA A 10 16.42 0.70 11.07
CA ALA A 10 17.16 0.92 9.84
C ALA A 10 18.63 0.47 9.97
N ASP A 11 19.31 0.88 11.04
CA ASP A 11 20.72 0.54 11.30
C ASP A 11 20.89 -0.97 11.51
N ARG A 12 19.95 -1.61 12.23
CA ARG A 12 19.94 -3.07 12.39
C ARG A 12 19.77 -3.82 11.06
N ARG A 13 18.95 -3.31 10.15
CA ARG A 13 18.73 -3.91 8.83
C ARG A 13 19.96 -3.77 7.93
N ALA A 14 20.58 -2.58 7.94
CA ALA A 14 21.83 -2.32 7.22
C ALA A 14 22.96 -3.24 7.71
N GLU A 15 23.13 -3.39 9.02
CA GLU A 15 24.14 -4.29 9.61
C GLU A 15 23.90 -5.78 9.30
N ALA A 16 22.63 -6.19 9.13
CA ALA A 16 22.27 -7.55 8.76
C ALA A 16 22.45 -7.85 7.25
N GLY A 17 22.89 -6.86 6.46
CA GLY A 17 22.95 -6.98 5.00
C GLY A 17 21.59 -7.22 4.37
N ALA A 18 20.50 -6.83 5.06
CA ALA A 18 19.17 -6.90 4.47
C ALA A 18 19.16 -6.00 3.23
N PRO A 19 18.58 -6.45 2.10
CA PRO A 19 18.43 -5.60 0.94
C PRO A 19 17.61 -4.38 1.34
N VAL A 20 18.30 -3.25 1.50
CA VAL A 20 17.72 -1.92 1.53
C VAL A 20 17.80 -1.51 0.08
N ASP A 21 16.69 -1.60 -0.64
CA ASP A 21 16.66 -1.08 -2.00
C ASP A 21 16.78 0.45 -1.89
N PRO A 22 17.91 1.06 -2.32
CA PRO A 22 18.08 2.50 -2.21
C PRO A 22 17.20 3.25 -3.22
N ASP A 23 16.70 2.54 -4.23
CA ASP A 23 15.87 3.05 -5.32
C ASP A 23 14.49 2.37 -5.39
N GLY A 24 14.31 1.26 -4.68
CA GLY A 24 13.07 0.51 -4.60
C GLY A 24 12.21 0.98 -3.45
N GLU A 25 11.52 2.11 -3.66
CA GLU A 25 10.11 2.07 -3.30
C GLU A 25 9.53 0.84 -4.01
N PRO A 26 8.88 -0.11 -3.31
CA PRO A 26 8.14 -1.14 -4.00
C PRO A 26 7.26 -0.42 -5.04
N ASP A 27 7.30 -0.86 -6.29
CA ASP A 27 6.45 -0.32 -7.35
C ASP A 27 5.00 -0.78 -7.09
N ILE A 28 4.41 -0.24 -6.01
CA ILE A 28 3.00 -0.41 -5.65
C ILE A 28 2.12 0.33 -6.68
N GLY A 29 2.71 1.23 -7.48
CA GLY A 29 2.02 1.95 -8.55
C GLY A 29 1.57 1.01 -9.69
N GLY A 30 2.38 0.00 -10.01
CA GLY A 30 2.01 -1.04 -10.96
C GLY A 30 0.79 -1.86 -10.53
N GLU A 31 0.58 -2.06 -9.23
CA GLU A 31 -0.54 -2.84 -8.68
C GLU A 31 -1.91 -2.15 -8.87
N HIS A 32 -1.91 -0.82 -9.06
CA HIS A 32 -3.10 -0.03 -9.32
C HIS A 32 -3.30 0.31 -10.80
N THR A 33 -2.40 -0.16 -11.68
CA THR A 33 -2.53 0.05 -13.12
C THR A 33 -3.49 -0.99 -13.71
N PRO A 34 -4.63 -0.59 -14.28
CA PRO A 34 -5.55 -1.54 -14.90
C PRO A 34 -4.86 -2.35 -16.01
N GLY A 35 -5.04 -3.67 -15.97
CA GLY A 35 -4.58 -4.59 -16.99
C GLY A 35 -5.38 -4.47 -18.29
N PRO A 36 -4.93 -5.16 -19.37
CA PRO A 36 -5.56 -5.05 -20.69
C PRO A 36 -7.00 -5.57 -20.75
N THR A 37 -7.41 -6.35 -19.76
CA THR A 37 -8.77 -6.89 -19.63
C THR A 37 -9.58 -6.22 -18.54
N ASP A 38 -8.99 -5.30 -17.79
CA ASP A 38 -9.67 -4.64 -16.69
C ASP A 38 -10.65 -3.59 -17.22
N PRO A 39 -11.80 -3.39 -16.56
CA PRO A 39 -12.71 -2.32 -16.92
C PRO A 39 -12.03 -0.95 -16.74
N PRO A 40 -12.43 0.07 -17.53
CA PRO A 40 -11.88 1.40 -17.38
C PRO A 40 -12.16 1.94 -15.97
N ASN A 41 -11.22 2.72 -15.44
CA ASN A 41 -11.42 3.46 -14.20
C ASN A 41 -12.66 4.37 -14.31
N ALA A 42 -13.35 4.57 -13.19
CA ALA A 42 -14.43 5.52 -13.11
C ALA A 42 -13.93 6.94 -13.47
N GLN A 43 -14.81 7.75 -14.07
CA GLN A 43 -14.50 9.16 -14.36
C GLN A 43 -14.21 9.91 -13.05
N GLU A 44 -13.32 10.91 -13.08
CA GLU A 44 -12.95 11.68 -11.87
C GLU A 44 -14.16 12.35 -11.20
N ASP A 45 -15.13 12.80 -11.99
CA ASP A 45 -16.39 13.39 -11.52
C ASP A 45 -17.52 12.36 -11.37
N ALA A 46 -17.26 11.07 -11.55
CA ALA A 46 -18.25 10.06 -11.24
C ALA A 46 -18.53 10.15 -9.73
N PRO A 47 -19.81 10.23 -9.30
CA PRO A 47 -20.12 10.11 -7.89
C PRO A 47 -19.51 8.79 -7.42
N GLY A 48 -18.59 8.86 -6.46
CA GLY A 48 -18.01 7.68 -5.81
C GLY A 48 -19.13 6.90 -5.15
N GLY A 49 -19.72 5.98 -5.90
CA GLY A 49 -20.89 5.23 -5.50
C GLY A 49 -20.44 4.10 -4.61
N GLU A 50 -20.75 4.21 -3.31
CA GLU A 50 -21.16 3.02 -2.57
C GLU A 50 -22.11 2.23 -3.49
N ALA A 51 -21.73 0.99 -3.84
CA ALA A 51 -22.51 0.18 -4.76
C ALA A 51 -23.98 0.24 -4.34
N GLU A 52 -24.92 0.43 -5.28
CA GLU A 52 -26.34 0.47 -4.94
C GLU A 52 -26.71 -0.75 -4.09
N GLY A 53 -27.10 -0.51 -2.83
CA GLY A 53 -27.40 -1.55 -1.84
C GLY A 53 -26.30 -1.86 -0.82
N TYR A 54 -25.13 -1.21 -0.87
CA TYR A 54 -24.15 -1.25 0.21
C TYR A 54 -24.51 -0.18 1.26
N GLU A 55 -25.01 -0.60 2.41
CA GLU A 55 -25.10 0.26 3.58
C GLU A 55 -23.89 0.01 4.48
N PRO A 56 -23.17 1.06 4.92
CA PRO A 56 -22.08 0.89 5.87
C PRO A 56 -22.57 0.20 7.15
N HIS A 57 -21.92 -0.89 7.55
CA HIS A 57 -22.25 -1.59 8.81
C HIS A 57 -22.11 -0.71 10.06
N THR A 58 -21.43 0.43 9.96
CA THR A 58 -21.24 1.41 11.03
C THR A 58 -22.26 2.55 11.00
N ARG A 59 -23.21 2.54 10.05
CA ARG A 59 -24.28 3.54 10.01
C ARG A 59 -25.18 3.34 11.23
N ALA A 60 -25.11 4.27 12.17
CA ALA A 60 -26.07 4.35 13.26
C ALA A 60 -27.45 4.77 12.71
N PRO A 61 -28.55 4.31 13.32
CA PRO A 61 -29.90 4.71 12.93
C PRO A 61 -30.16 6.22 13.10
#